data_AF-A0A534KH93-F1
#
_entry.id   AF-A0A534KH93-F1
#
_cell.length_a   1.000
_cell.length_b   1.000
_cell.length_c   1.000
_cell.angle_alpha   90.00
_cell.angle_beta   90.00
_cell.angle_gamma   90.00
#
_symmetry.space_group_name_H-M   'P 1'
#
loop_
_entity.id
_entity.type
_entity.pdbx_description
1 polymer ?
#
loop_
_entity_poly.entity_id
_entity_poly.type
_entity_poly.pdbx_seq_one_letter_code
_entity_poly.pdbx_strand_id
1 'polypeptide(L)' 'PLVEEIAITAHPGQELVPWPEGFRYPGFIFARGETPAAVEAALRAAHGRLHFVLEPARA' A
#
# COMPACT_ATOMS: atom_id res chain seq x y z
N PRO A 1 -13.25 5.29 7.34
CA PRO A 1 -14.55 4.70 6.91
C PRO A 1 -14.36 3.83 5.65
N LEU A 2 -15.08 2.72 5.54
CA LEU A 2 -15.05 1.71 4.45
C LEU A 2 -13.78 0.84 4.31
N VAL A 3 -12.63 1.29 4.80
CA VAL A 3 -11.43 0.44 4.91
C VAL A 3 -11.65 -0.58 6.01
N GLU A 4 -11.42 -1.85 5.68
CA GLU A 4 -11.63 -2.98 6.59
C GLU A 4 -10.31 -3.51 7.12
N GLU A 5 -9.27 -3.52 6.27
CA GLU A 5 -7.98 -4.05 6.62
C GLU A 5 -6.86 -3.33 5.86
N ILE A 6 -5.72 -3.18 6.54
CA ILE A 6 -4.45 -2.78 5.93
C ILE A 6 -3.46 -3.88 6.27
N ALA A 7 -3.09 -4.67 5.27
CA ALA A 7 -2.14 -5.76 5.40
C ALA A 7 -0.75 -5.27 4.96
N ILE A 8 0.18 -5.09 5.89
CA ILE A 8 1.56 -4.73 5.58
C ILE A 8 2.37 -6.02 5.41
N THR A 9 2.84 -6.28 4.18
CA THR A 9 3.64 -7.46 3.85
C THR A 9 5.12 -7.14 3.72
N ALA A 10 5.50 -5.86 3.62
CA ALA A 10 6.88 -5.43 3.70
C ALA A 10 7.45 -5.64 5.10
N HIS A 11 8.67 -6.16 5.15
CA HIS A 11 9.46 -6.26 6.38
C HIS A 11 10.40 -5.06 6.52
N PRO A 12 10.78 -4.65 7.74
CA PRO A 12 11.83 -3.66 7.94
C PRO A 12 13.12 -4.07 7.22
N GLY A 13 13.72 -3.13 6.49
CA GLY A 13 14.93 -3.37 5.68
C GLY A 13 14.68 -4.16 4.39
N GLN A 14 13.43 -4.50 4.06
CA GLN A 14 13.12 -5.12 2.77
C GLN A 14 13.37 -4.14 1.63
N GLU A 15 14.13 -4.57 0.64
CA GLU A 15 14.36 -3.82 -0.59
C GLU A 15 13.06 -3.73 -1.41
N LEU A 16 12.68 -2.49 -1.75
CA LEU A 16 11.54 -2.19 -2.61
C LEU A 16 12.06 -1.76 -3.98
N VAL A 17 12.03 -2.70 -4.92
CA VAL A 17 12.41 -2.44 -6.31
C VAL A 17 11.16 -2.03 -7.09
N PRO A 18 11.20 -0.96 -7.89
CA PRO A 18 10.10 -0.60 -8.78
C PRO A 18 9.95 -1.64 -9.91
N TRP A 19 8.76 -1.70 -10.51
CA TRP A 19 8.53 -2.49 -11.73
C TRP A 19 9.40 -1.95 -12.90
N PRO A 20 9.90 -2.79 -13.83
CA PRO A 20 9.63 -4.23 -14.05
C PRO A 20 10.45 -5.22 -13.23
N GLU A 21 11.61 -4.82 -12.71
CA GLU A 21 12.51 -5.71 -11.97
C GLU A 21 11.95 -6.08 -10.59
N GLY A 22 11.10 -5.22 -10.03
CA GLY A 22 10.40 -5.44 -8.77
C GLY A 22 9.00 -6.02 -8.92
N PHE A 23 8.67 -6.95 -8.04
CA PHE A 23 7.34 -7.57 -7.94
C PHE A 23 6.72 -7.48 -6.54
N ARG A 24 7.45 -6.93 -5.56
CA ARG A 24 7.01 -6.91 -4.16
C ARG A 24 6.26 -5.62 -3.83
N TYR A 25 4.95 -5.76 -3.71
CA TYR A 25 4.12 -4.71 -3.12
C TYR A 25 4.40 -4.59 -1.62
N PRO A 26 4.40 -3.37 -1.05
CA PRO A 26 4.60 -3.18 0.38
C PRO A 26 3.46 -3.77 1.24
N GLY A 27 2.30 -4.00 0.62
CA GLY A 27 1.11 -4.48 1.28
C GLY A 27 -0.14 -4.25 0.44
N PHE A 28 -1.29 -4.43 1.09
CA PHE A 28 -2.61 -4.31 0.50
C PHE A 28 -3.54 -3.50 1.41
N ILE A 29 -4.46 -2.75 0.79
CA ILE A 29 -5.57 -2.09 1.49
C ILE A 29 -6.85 -2.73 1.00
N PHE A 30 -7.68 -3.22 1.92
CA PHE A 30 -8.98 -3.81 1.61
C PHE A 30 -10.08 -2.86 2.07
N ALA A 31 -11.03 -2.60 1.18
CA ALA A 31 -12.18 -1.76 1.48
C ALA A 31 -13.45 -2.36 0.89
N ARG A 32 -14.57 -2.07 1.54
CA ARG A 32 -15.90 -2.55 1.14
C ARG A 32 -16.89 -1.41 1.20
N GLY A 33 -17.76 -1.33 0.20
CA GLY A 33 -18.76 -0.28 0.08
C GLY A 33 -19.78 -0.61 -0.99
N GLU A 34 -20.90 0.11 -0.98
CA GLU A 34 -22.04 -0.14 -1.86
C GLU A 34 -21.78 0.24 -3.33
N THR A 35 -20.85 1.16 -3.60
CA THR A 35 -20.50 1.58 -4.95
C THR A 35 -18.99 1.51 -5.19
N PRO A 36 -18.55 1.20 -6.42
CA PRO A 36 -17.12 1.22 -6.77
C PRO A 36 -16.46 2.56 -6.46
N ALA A 37 -17.14 3.68 -6.76
CA ALA A 37 -16.63 5.03 -6.53
C ALA A 37 -16.35 5.31 -5.05
N ALA A 38 -17.23 4.85 -4.14
CA ALA A 38 -17.04 5.02 -2.70
C ALA A 38 -15.85 4.18 -2.19
N VAL A 39 -15.69 2.95 -2.70
CA VAL A 39 -14.56 2.06 -2.37
C VAL A 39 -13.25 2.67 -2.84
N GLU A 40 -13.17 3.12 -4.10
CA GLU A 40 -11.96 3.75 -4.64
C GLU A 40 -11.56 5.01 -3.88
N ALA A 41 -12.52 5.86 -3.53
CA ALA A 41 -12.26 7.06 -2.75
C ALA A 41 -11.69 6.72 -1.37
N ALA A 42 -12.23 5.69 -0.70
CA ALA A 42 -11.74 5.23 0.59
C ALA A 42 -10.31 4.65 0.49
N LEU A 43 -10.04 3.84 -0.54
CA LEU A 43 -8.71 3.27 -0.79
C LEU A 43 -7.68 4.37 -1.05
N ARG A 44 -7.99 5.35 -1.90
CA ARG A 44 -7.09 6.49 -2.19
C ARG A 44 -6.85 7.35 -0.94
N ALA A 45 -7.89 7.61 -0.16
CA ALA A 45 -7.77 8.36 1.08
C ALA A 45 -6.93 7.62 2.14
N ALA A 46 -7.06 6.30 2.23
CA ALA A 46 -6.24 5.48 3.13
C ALA A 46 -4.77 5.43 2.66
N HIS A 47 -4.54 5.19 1.37
CA HIS A 47 -3.20 5.21 0.78
C HIS A 47 -2.49 6.56 1.01
N GLY A 48 -3.20 7.68 0.85
CA GLY A 48 -2.64 9.02 1.10
C GLY A 48 -2.23 9.30 2.55
N ARG A 49 -2.64 8.45 3.50
CA ARG A 49 -2.22 8.53 4.91
C ARG A 49 -1.02 7.64 5.23
N LEU A 50 -0.60 6.77 4.31
CA LEU A 50 0.56 5.90 4.51
C LEU A 50 1.84 6.70 4.29
N HIS A 51 2.78 6.56 5.24
CA HIS A 51 4.08 7.17 5.16
C HIS A 51 5.16 6.07 5.16
N PHE A 52 5.82 5.88 4.03
CA PHE A 52 6.92 4.94 3.89
C PHE A 52 8.23 5.62 4.32
N VAL A 53 8.90 5.06 5.32
CA VAL A 53 10.26 5.44 5.69
C VAL A 53 11.21 4.55 4.90
N LEU A 54 11.97 5.15 3.99
CA LEU A 54 12.85 4.45 3.07
C LEU A 54 14.30 4.91 3.30
N GLU A 55 15.23 3.98 3.12
CA GLU A 55 16.66 4.25 3.05
C GLU A 55 17.17 3.96 1.63
N PRO A 56 18.25 4.61 1.18
CA PRO A 56 18.87 4.28 -0.10
C PRO A 56 19.27 2.79 -0.15
N ALA A 57 19.03 2.15 -1.30
CA ALA A 57 19.52 0.79 -1.53
C ALA A 57 21.04 0.76 -1.39
N ARG A 58 21.56 -0.29 -0.74
CA ARG A 58 23.00 -0.50 -0.64
C ARG A 58 23.51 -0.97 -2.01
N ALA A 59 24.47 -0.23 -2.57
CA ALA A 59 25.16 -0.57 -3.80
C ALA A 59 26.00 -1.86 -3.67
#